data_AF-A0A1J3H7E5-F1
#
_entry.id   AF-A0A1J3H7E5-F1
#
_cell.length_a   1.000
_cell.length_b   1.000
_cell.length_c   1.000
_cell.angle_alpha   90.00
_cell.angle_beta   90.00
_cell.angle_gamma   90.00
#
_symmetry.space_group_name_H-M   'P 1'
#
loop_
_entity.id
_entity.type
_entity.pdbx_description
1 polymer ?
#
loop_
_entity_poly.entity_id
_entity_poly.type
_entity_poly.pdbx_seq_one_letter_code
_entity_poly.pdbx_strand_id
1 'polypeptide(L)'
;QNGLINPNKPLLLLSQSNLLLLVLRFIGSKKMGSQQAAVSFLTNLAKAAFGLGTAATVLSSSLYTVDGGERAVLFDRFRGVLDQTVGEGTHFLIPLLQKPHIFDIR
;
A
#
# COMPACT_ATOMS: atom_id res chain seq x y z
N GLN A 1 -11.82 -55.61 -14.33
CA GLN A 1 -11.42 -56.54 -15.40
C GLN A 1 -10.33 -55.84 -16.21
N ASN A 2 -9.08 -56.00 -15.79
CA ASN A 2 -8.12 -56.96 -16.32
C ASN A 2 -7.46 -56.44 -17.60
N GLY A 3 -6.39 -55.68 -17.41
CA GLY A 3 -5.56 -55.19 -18.51
C GLY A 3 -4.16 -54.80 -18.03
N LEU A 4 -3.60 -55.66 -17.18
CA LEU A 4 -2.18 -55.83 -16.87
C LEU A 4 -1.24 -54.72 -17.35
N ILE A 5 -0.65 -54.07 -16.35
CA ILE A 5 0.75 -53.63 -16.32
C ILE A 5 1.58 -54.62 -17.17
N ASN A 6 1.81 -54.28 -18.44
CA ASN A 6 2.58 -55.11 -19.37
C ASN A 6 3.91 -54.38 -19.58
N PRO A 7 5.03 -54.88 -19.04
CA PRO A 7 6.32 -54.22 -19.13
C PRO A 7 6.95 -54.29 -20.54
N ASN A 8 6.30 -54.92 -21.52
CA ASN A 8 6.83 -55.14 -22.88
C ASN A 8 5.90 -54.66 -24.01
N LYS A 9 5.01 -53.70 -23.76
CA LYS A 9 4.37 -52.98 -24.87
C LYS A 9 5.41 -52.03 -25.48
N PRO A 10 5.85 -52.23 -26.73
CA PRO A 10 6.84 -51.35 -27.33
C PRO A 10 6.28 -49.93 -27.35
N LEU A 11 7.12 -48.97 -26.95
CA LEU A 11 6.92 -47.52 -26.94
C LEU A 11 6.51 -46.91 -28.30
N LEU A 12 6.14 -47.73 -29.28
CA LEU A 12 5.94 -47.39 -30.68
C LEU A 12 4.49 -47.01 -31.04
N LEU A 13 3.60 -46.87 -30.05
CA LEU A 13 2.21 -46.47 -30.27
C LEU A 13 1.84 -45.17 -29.53
N LEU A 14 2.81 -44.28 -29.30
CA LEU A 14 2.52 -42.91 -28.94
C LEU A 14 2.28 -42.13 -30.24
N SER A 15 0.99 -41.97 -30.58
CA SER A 15 0.53 -41.08 -31.65
C SER A 15 1.28 -39.75 -31.62
N GLN A 16 1.62 -39.22 -32.80
CA GLN A 16 2.27 -37.90 -33.03
C GLN A 16 1.64 -36.77 -32.17
N SER A 17 0.36 -36.89 -31.80
CA SER A 17 -0.37 -35.98 -30.91
C SER A 17 0.16 -35.94 -29.47
N ASN A 18 0.63 -37.07 -28.91
CA ASN A 18 1.17 -37.13 -27.55
C ASN A 18 2.62 -36.63 -27.48
N LEU A 19 3.34 -36.70 -28.60
CA LEU A 19 4.74 -36.27 -28.71
C LEU A 19 4.83 -34.73 -28.76
N LEU A 20 3.93 -34.08 -29.51
CA LEU A 20 3.82 -32.61 -29.51
C LEU A 20 3.44 -32.08 -28.11
N LEU A 21 2.51 -32.75 -27.43
CA LEU A 21 2.11 -32.38 -26.08
C LEU A 21 3.25 -32.58 -25.07
N LEU A 22 4.06 -33.62 -25.22
CA LEU A 22 5.26 -33.88 -24.41
C LEU A 22 6.34 -32.80 -24.64
N VAL A 23 6.57 -32.42 -25.90
CA VAL A 23 7.50 -31.34 -26.28
C VAL A 23 7.03 -29.99 -25.74
N LEU A 24 5.73 -29.69 -25.82
CA LEU A 24 5.14 -28.47 -25.23
C LEU A 24 5.23 -28.46 -23.69
N ARG A 25 5.09 -29.61 -23.03
CA ARG A 25 5.27 -29.73 -21.56
C ARG A 25 6.72 -29.45 -21.14
N PHE A 26 7.69 -29.81 -22.00
CA PHE A 26 9.12 -29.54 -21.79
C PHE A 26 9.48 -28.07 -22.04
N ILE A 27 8.93 -27.45 -23.10
CA ILE A 27 9.18 -26.03 -23.41
C ILE A 27 8.46 -25.09 -22.42
N GLY A 28 7.30 -25.49 -21.89
CA GLY A 28 6.45 -24.65 -21.05
C GLY A 28 6.80 -24.59 -19.56
N SER A 29 7.80 -25.32 -19.09
CA SER A 29 8.10 -25.42 -17.65
C SER A 29 9.21 -24.48 -17.19
N LYS A 30 9.04 -23.16 -17.38
CA LYS A 30 9.79 -22.17 -16.61
C LYS A 30 8.89 -21.58 -15.53
N LYS A 31 8.65 -22.33 -14.45
CA LYS A 31 8.10 -21.74 -13.22
C LYS A 31 9.17 -20.84 -12.61
N MET A 32 9.13 -19.56 -12.97
CA MET A 32 9.78 -18.50 -12.20
C MET A 32 9.08 -18.41 -10.83
N GLY A 33 9.67 -19.05 -9.83
CA GLY A 33 9.11 -19.11 -8.48
C GLY A 33 10.11 -18.98 -7.35
N SER A 34 11.24 -18.31 -7.58
CA SER A 34 12.30 -18.14 -6.58
C SER A 34 12.23 -16.84 -5.78
N GLN A 35 11.40 -15.86 -6.18
CA GLN A 35 11.44 -14.50 -5.60
C GLN A 35 10.26 -14.17 -4.67
N GLN A 36 9.30 -15.09 -4.49
CA GLN A 36 8.05 -14.83 -3.77
C GLN A 36 8.28 -14.39 -2.32
N ALA A 37 9.28 -14.98 -1.64
CA ALA A 37 9.63 -14.59 -0.28
C ALA A 37 10.16 -13.15 -0.20
N ALA A 38 11.06 -12.76 -1.11
CA ALA A 38 11.60 -11.41 -1.18
C ALA A 38 10.54 -10.37 -1.56
N VAL A 39 9.65 -10.70 -2.50
CA VAL A 39 8.53 -9.84 -2.90
C VAL A 39 7.53 -9.65 -1.77
N SER A 40 7.22 -10.71 -1.02
CA SER A 40 6.30 -10.63 0.13
C SER A 40 6.88 -9.81 1.27
N PHE A 41 8.17 -9.98 1.57
CA PHE A 41 8.87 -9.17 2.56
C PHE A 41 8.89 -7.69 2.19
N LEU A 42 9.26 -7.36 0.94
CA LEU A 42 9.29 -5.99 0.45
C LEU A 42 7.89 -5.35 0.49
N THR A 43 6.85 -6.10 0.15
CA THR A 43 5.46 -5.62 0.21
C THR A 43 5.05 -5.28 1.63
N ASN A 44 5.39 -6.13 2.61
CA ASN A 44 5.08 -5.87 4.01
C ASN A 44 5.87 -4.69 4.58
N LEU A 45 7.15 -4.55 4.22
CA LEU A 45 7.96 -3.41 4.59
C LEU A 45 7.41 -2.12 4.00
N ALA A 46 7.04 -2.12 2.71
CA ALA A 46 6.43 -0.97 2.05
C ALA A 46 5.12 -0.56 2.73
N LYS A 47 4.26 -1.54 3.08
CA LYS A 47 3.03 -1.28 3.85
C LYS A 47 3.31 -0.67 5.22
N ALA A 48 4.28 -1.22 5.95
CA ALA A 48 4.66 -0.72 7.26
C ALA A 48 5.24 0.71 7.18
N ALA A 49 6.17 0.95 6.25
CA ALA A 49 6.77 2.25 6.02
C ALA A 49 5.71 3.29 5.60
N PHE A 50 4.79 2.92 4.72
CA PHE A 50 3.69 3.79 4.30
C PHE A 50 2.75 4.11 5.48
N GLY A 51 2.35 3.09 6.26
CA GLY A 51 1.49 3.28 7.43
C GLY A 51 2.12 4.18 8.49
N LEU A 52 3.39 3.95 8.81
CA LEU A 52 4.14 4.78 9.77
C LEU A 52 4.39 6.19 9.25
N GLY A 53 4.78 6.33 7.98
CA GLY A 53 5.04 7.63 7.35
C GLY A 53 3.78 8.50 7.33
N THR A 54 2.66 7.95 6.88
CA THR A 54 1.38 8.68 6.85
C THR A 54 0.92 9.07 8.25
N ALA A 55 1.00 8.17 9.23
CA ALA A 55 0.64 8.47 10.62
C ALA A 55 1.51 9.57 11.22
N ALA A 56 2.84 9.51 11.03
CA ALA A 56 3.76 10.51 11.53
C ALA A 56 3.50 11.89 10.90
N THR A 57 3.25 11.95 9.59
CA THR A 57 2.91 13.22 8.91
C THR A 57 1.61 13.82 9.44
N VAL A 58 0.56 13.02 9.65
CA VAL A 58 -0.72 13.50 10.18
C VAL A 58 -0.56 14.04 11.60
N LEU A 59 0.18 13.34 12.47
CA LEU A 59 0.43 13.79 13.84
C LEU A 59 1.29 15.07 13.89
N SER A 60 2.29 15.18 13.02
CA SER A 60 3.15 16.36 13.00
C SER A 60 2.44 17.59 12.45
N SER A 61 1.50 17.42 11.52
CA SER A 61 0.76 18.53 10.91
C SER A 61 -0.51 18.92 11.66
N SER A 62 -0.92 18.14 12.66
CA SER A 62 -2.09 18.43 13.49
C SER A 62 -1.81 19.37 14.65
N LEU A 63 -0.55 19.70 14.93
CA LEU A 63 -0.15 20.65 15.97
C LEU A 63 0.39 21.93 15.33
N TYR A 64 -0.05 23.07 15.86
CA TYR A 64 0.46 24.39 15.49
C TYR A 64 0.57 25.27 16.73
N THR A 65 1.42 26.29 16.68
CA THR A 65 1.60 27.25 17.77
C THR A 65 1.18 28.64 17.31
N VAL A 66 0.61 29.42 18.23
CA VAL A 66 0.26 30.83 18.03
C VAL A 66 1.13 31.66 18.96
N ASP A 67 1.82 32.64 18.39
CA ASP A 67 2.73 33.49 19.13
C ASP A 67 2.00 34.56 19.93
N GLY A 68 2.71 35.13 20.91
CA GLY A 68 2.17 36.14 21.80
C GLY A 68 1.77 37.41 21.06
N GLY A 69 0.56 37.92 21.31
CA GLY A 69 -0.01 39.08 20.62
C GLY A 69 -0.57 38.78 19.22
N GLU A 70 -0.68 37.51 18.84
CA GLU A 70 -1.38 37.07 17.63
C GLU A 70 -2.63 36.25 17.98
N ARG A 71 -3.53 36.11 17.01
CA ARG A 71 -4.68 35.21 17.09
C ARG A 71 -4.84 34.41 15.80
N ALA A 72 -5.16 33.13 15.95
CA ALA A 72 -5.47 32.27 14.82
C ALA A 72 -6.98 32.19 14.56
N VAL A 73 -7.38 32.35 13.31
CA VAL A 73 -8.73 32.01 12.82
C VAL A 73 -8.63 30.68 12.08
N LEU A 74 -9.46 29.72 12.45
CA LEU A 74 -9.48 28.41 11.79
C LEU A 74 -10.49 28.40 10.65
N PHE A 75 -10.05 27.86 9.52
CA PHE A 75 -10.87 27.66 8.35
C PHE A 75 -11.09 26.16 8.16
N ASP A 76 -12.33 25.71 8.27
CA ASP A 76 -12.76 24.36 7.92
C ASP A 76 -13.17 24.32 6.44
N ARG A 77 -12.71 23.31 5.71
CA ARG A 77 -13.00 23.12 4.29
C ARG A 77 -14.50 22.98 4.00
N PHE A 78 -15.30 22.49 4.93
CA PHE A 78 -16.74 22.28 4.73
C PHE A 78 -17.59 23.43 5.29
N ARG A 79 -17.22 23.94 6.47
CA ARG A 79 -18.01 24.97 7.17
C ARG A 79 -17.52 26.39 6.90
N GLY A 80 -16.35 26.55 6.28
CA GLY A 80 -15.71 27.84 6.08
C GLY A 80 -15.03 28.32 7.35
N VAL A 81 -15.18 29.61 7.66
CA VAL A 81 -14.55 30.24 8.83
C VAL A 81 -15.23 29.77 10.11
N LEU A 82 -14.45 29.38 11.11
CA LEU A 82 -14.96 29.19 12.47
C LEU A 82 -15.08 30.54 13.17
N ASP A 83 -16.22 30.78 13.84
CA ASP A 83 -16.48 32.02 14.57
C ASP A 83 -15.56 32.21 15.79
N GLN A 84 -14.93 31.13 16.26
CA GLN A 84 -14.05 31.15 17.42
C GLN A 84 -12.61 31.40 17.01
N THR A 85 -12.02 32.47 17.54
CA THR A 85 -10.59 32.77 17.41
C THR A 85 -9.80 32.03 18.48
N VAL A 86 -8.68 31.44 18.10
CA VAL A 86 -7.78 30.72 18.98
C VAL A 86 -6.64 31.65 19.41
N GLY A 87 -6.39 31.70 20.72
CA GLY A 87 -5.35 32.52 21.33
C GLY A 87 -3.96 31.87 21.31
N GLU A 88 -3.05 32.43 22.08
CA GLU A 88 -1.65 32.02 22.19
C GLU A 88 -1.48 30.55 22.62
N GLY A 89 -0.34 29.95 22.25
CA GLY A 89 0.04 28.60 22.65
C GLY A 89 -0.15 27.52 21.57
N THR A 90 0.04 26.26 21.96
CA THR A 90 -0.02 25.11 21.04
C THR A 90 -1.43 24.56 20.95
N HIS A 91 -1.98 24.51 19.75
CA HIS A 91 -3.34 24.07 19.46
C HIS A 91 -3.34 22.90 18.49
N PHE A 92 -4.43 22.14 18.55
CA PHE A 92 -4.67 21.01 17.66
C PHE A 92 -5.62 21.42 16.53
N LEU A 93 -5.33 20.94 15.32
CA LEU A 93 -6.16 21.08 14.14
C LEU A 93 -6.21 19.76 13.36
N ILE A 94 -7.19 19.62 12.48
CA ILE A 94 -7.25 18.48 11.56
C ILE A 94 -6.58 18.87 10.22
N PRO A 95 -5.37 18.38 9.89
CA PRO A 95 -4.52 18.95 8.84
C PRO A 95 -5.09 18.92 7.41
N LEU A 96 -6.05 18.04 7.13
CA LEU A 96 -6.69 17.94 5.82
C LEU A 96 -7.98 18.77 5.71
N LEU A 97 -8.61 19.06 6.84
CA LEU A 97 -9.91 19.73 6.89
C LEU A 97 -9.78 21.17 7.34
N GLN A 98 -8.84 21.45 8.23
CA GLN A 98 -8.69 22.74 8.90
C GLN A 98 -7.37 23.41 8.54
N LYS A 99 -7.41 24.73 8.38
CA LYS A 99 -6.27 25.59 8.07
C LYS A 99 -6.27 26.78 9.03
N PRO A 100 -5.22 26.99 9.84
CA PRO A 100 -5.10 28.14 10.72
C PRO A 100 -4.55 29.33 9.91
N HIS A 101 -5.17 30.48 10.05
CA HIS A 101 -4.62 31.76 9.57
C HIS A 101 -4.34 32.63 10.79
N ILE A 102 -3.08 33.00 10.95
CA ILE A 102 -2.60 33.76 12.11
C ILE A 102 -2.61 35.25 11.75
N PHE A 103 -3.16 36.06 12.65
CA PHE A 103 -3.27 37.50 12.50
C PHE A 103 -2.66 38.18 13.72
N ASP A 104 -1.85 39.21 13.48
CA ASP A 104 -1.42 40.13 14.53
C ASP A 104 -2.61 40.99 14.97
N ILE A 105 -2.75 41.19 16.28
CA ILE A 105 -3.86 41.94 16.89
C ILE A 105 -3.39 43.18 17.65
N ARG A 106 -2.11 43.56 17.51
CA ARG A 106 -1.53 44.76 18.13
C ARG A 106 -1.92 46.05 17.42
#